data_AF-A0A9E3PQG7-F1
#
_entry.id   AF-A0A9E3PQG7-F1
#
_cell.length_a   1.000
_cell.length_b   1.000
_cell.length_c   1.000
_cell.angle_alpha   90.00
_cell.angle_beta   90.00
_cell.angle_gamma   90.00
#
_symmetry.space_group_name_H-M   'P 1'
#
loop_
_entity.id
_entity.type
_entity.pdbx_description
1 polymer ?
#
loop_
_entity_poly.entity_id
_entity_poly.type
_entity_poly.pdbx_seq_one_letter_code
_entity_poly.pdbx_strand_id
1 'polypeptide(L)'
;MDIERQQQEVDRNYDAFMRMLGAILPEHRDQLALMRDGRIVGYYDTPRQALCAASELFPDEIFSIQEVTDEPIDLGFWSHVGH
;
A
#
# COMPACT_ATOMS: atom_id res chain seq x y z
N MET A 1 4.13 -13.39 -17.27
CA MET A 1 3.52 -13.37 -15.93
C MET A 1 4.61 -12.95 -14.99
N ASP A 2 4.77 -11.64 -14.83
CA ASP A 2 5.87 -10.99 -14.13
C ASP A 2 5.61 -10.94 -12.61
N ILE A 3 5.27 -12.09 -12.04
CA ILE A 3 4.94 -12.22 -10.60
C ILE A 3 6.12 -11.76 -9.74
N GLU A 4 7.35 -12.03 -10.19
CA GLU A 4 8.57 -11.59 -9.50
C GLU A 4 8.71 -10.06 -9.47
N ARG A 5 8.34 -9.36 -10.55
CA ARG A 5 8.38 -7.89 -10.58
C ARG A 5 7.30 -7.28 -9.70
N GLN A 6 6.11 -7.87 -9.72
CA GLN A 6 5.01 -7.42 -8.87
C GLN A 6 5.35 -7.60 -7.38
N GLN A 7 5.98 -8.72 -7.03
CA GLN A 7 6.43 -8.98 -5.67
C GLN A 7 7.51 -7.99 -5.23
N GLN A 8 8.53 -7.75 -6.07
CA GLN A 8 9.57 -6.75 -5.79
C GLN A 8 9.00 -5.34 -5.58
N GLU A 9 8.00 -4.93 -6.37
CA GLU A 9 7.37 -3.62 -6.21
C GLU A 9 6.55 -3.54 -4.92
N VAL A 10 5.86 -4.61 -4.54
CA VAL A 10 5.15 -4.69 -3.24
C VAL A 10 6.14 -4.59 -2.07
N ASP A 11 7.24 -5.35 -2.10
CA ASP A 11 8.28 -5.30 -1.06
C ASP A 11 8.91 -3.92 -0.95
N ARG A 12 9.24 -3.30 -2.09
CA ARG A 12 9.81 -1.95 -2.15
C ARG A 12 8.84 -0.90 -1.61
N ASN A 13 7.56 -0.98 -1.99
CA ASN A 13 6.54 -0.07 -1.49
C ASN A 13 6.38 -0.23 0.02
N TYR A 14 6.35 -1.46 0.52
CA TYR A 14 6.19 -1.71 1.95
C TYR A 14 7.37 -1.20 2.78
N ASP A 15 8.62 -1.48 2.37
CA ASP A 15 9.82 -0.97 3.05
C ASP A 15 9.83 0.57 3.08
N ALA A 16 9.51 1.22 1.95
CA ALA A 16 9.44 2.68 1.90
C ALA A 16 8.33 3.23 2.82
N PHE A 17 7.16 2.61 2.83
CA PHE A 17 6.05 2.98 3.70
C PHE A 17 6.42 2.87 5.17
N MET A 18 7.04 1.76 5.60
CA MET A 18 7.48 1.55 6.99
C MET A 18 8.49 2.61 7.45
N ARG A 19 9.41 3.03 6.57
CA ARG A 19 10.36 4.12 6.87
C ARG A 19 9.68 5.48 7.00
N MET A 20 8.60 5.72 6.28
CA MET A 20 7.83 6.97 6.32
C MET A 20 6.76 6.97 7.42
N LEU A 21 6.34 5.80 7.92
CA LEU A 21 5.21 5.63 8.83
C LEU A 21 5.30 6.55 10.05
N GLY A 22 6.45 6.59 10.73
CA GLY A 22 6.63 7.43 11.91
C GLY A 22 6.44 8.93 11.66
N ALA A 23 6.69 9.41 10.45
CA ALA A 23 6.51 10.81 10.07
C ALA A 23 5.06 11.14 9.65
N ILE A 24 4.38 10.19 9.00
CA ILE A 24 3.04 10.41 8.41
C ILE A 24 1.91 10.03 9.38
N LEU A 25 2.16 9.14 10.33
CA LEU A 25 1.19 8.64 11.29
C LEU A 25 0.47 9.74 12.10
N PRO A 26 1.13 10.83 12.57
CA PRO A 26 0.45 11.87 13.33
C PRO A 26 -0.59 12.66 12.52
N GLU A 27 -0.37 12.81 11.21
CA GLU A 27 -1.20 13.65 10.33
C GLU A 27 -2.20 12.84 9.50
N HIS A 28 -1.87 11.58 9.20
CA HIS A 28 -2.62 10.73 8.28
C HIS A 28 -3.14 9.45 8.93
N ARG A 29 -3.23 9.40 10.26
CA ARG A 29 -3.77 8.25 11.00
C ARG A 29 -5.14 7.84 10.44
N ASP A 30 -5.38 6.53 10.36
CA ASP A 30 -6.63 5.93 9.88
C ASP A 30 -6.92 6.20 8.38
N GLN A 31 -6.00 6.84 7.66
CA GLN A 31 -6.08 7.00 6.20
C GLN A 31 -5.32 5.89 5.47
N LEU A 32 -5.58 5.76 4.18
CA LEU A 32 -4.88 4.82 3.30
C LEU A 32 -3.88 5.56 2.43
N ALA A 33 -2.61 5.17 2.51
CA ALA A 33 -1.55 5.62 1.64
C ALA A 33 -1.51 4.78 0.36
N LEU A 34 -1.62 5.42 -0.80
CA LEU A 34 -1.36 4.82 -2.10
C LEU A 34 0.13 4.91 -2.42
N MET A 35 0.76 3.77 -2.67
CA MET A 35 2.18 3.61 -2.92
C MET A 35 2.47 3.19 -4.35
N ARG A 36 3.49 3.80 -4.96
CA ARG A 36 4.07 3.40 -6.26
C ARG A 36 5.56 3.71 -6.29
N ASP A 37 6.37 2.77 -6.79
CA ASP A 37 7.83 2.94 -6.95
C ASP A 37 8.53 3.39 -5.64
N GLY A 38 8.02 2.96 -4.49
CA GLY A 38 8.52 3.35 -3.16
C GLY A 38 8.17 4.79 -2.74
N ARG A 39 7.09 5.37 -3.27
CA ARG A 39 6.63 6.72 -2.94
C ARG A 39 5.15 6.75 -2.60
N ILE A 40 4.77 7.64 -1.69
CA ILE A 40 3.36 7.95 -1.43
C ILE A 40 2.86 8.88 -2.54
N VAL A 41 1.81 8.43 -3.22
CA VAL A 41 1.15 9.15 -4.32
C VAL A 41 -0.03 9.97 -3.78
N GLY A 42 -0.68 9.49 -2.72
CA GLY A 42 -1.78 10.18 -2.06
C GLY A 42 -2.27 9.46 -0.82
N TYR A 43 -3.10 10.17 -0.06
CA TYR A 43 -3.82 9.66 1.11
C TYR A 43 -5.32 9.70 0.85
N TYR A 44 -6.04 8.68 1.30
CA TYR A 44 -7.46 8.53 1.05
C TYR A 44 -8.17 8.05 2.30
N ASP A 45 -9.39 8.51 2.54
CA ASP A 45 -10.15 8.12 3.74
C ASP A 45 -10.82 6.74 3.62
N THR A 46 -10.92 6.18 2.40
CA THR A 46 -11.59 4.89 2.19
C THR A 46 -10.87 4.01 1.18
N PRO A 47 -10.90 2.67 1.34
CA PRO A 47 -10.22 1.75 0.42
C PRO A 47 -10.76 1.89 -1.01
N ARG A 48 -12.06 2.19 -1.15
CA ARG A 48 -12.68 2.43 -2.45
C ARG A 48 -12.10 3.65 -3.16
N GLN A 49 -11.87 4.75 -2.45
CA GLN A 49 -11.26 5.95 -3.05
C GLN A 49 -9.82 5.68 -3.49
N ALA A 50 -9.02 5.05 -2.63
CA ALA A 50 -7.65 4.67 -2.96
C ALA A 50 -7.59 3.75 -4.18
N LEU A 51 -8.48 2.75 -4.26
CA LEU A 51 -8.56 1.83 -5.38
C LEU A 51 -8.99 2.52 -6.68
N CYS A 52 -10.04 3.35 -6.64
CA CYS A 52 -10.48 4.11 -7.82
C CYS A 52 -9.34 4.99 -8.35
N ALA A 53 -8.69 5.77 -7.49
CA ALA A 53 -7.57 6.61 -7.87
C ALA A 53 -6.40 5.79 -8.43
N ALA A 54 -6.08 4.64 -7.81
CA ALA A 54 -5.02 3.76 -8.28
C ALA A 54 -5.33 3.19 -9.68
N SER A 55 -6.56 2.74 -9.94
CA SER A 55 -6.98 2.24 -11.24
C SER A 55 -6.97 3.32 -12.33
N GLU A 56 -7.27 4.58 -11.98
CA GLU A 56 -7.21 5.71 -12.90
C GLU A 56 -5.76 6.13 -13.21
N LEU A 57 -4.88 6.10 -12.21
CA LEU A 57 -3.48 6.55 -12.34
C LEU A 57 -2.55 5.45 -12.89
N PHE A 58 -2.85 4.19 -12.59
CA PHE A 58 -1.97 3.05 -12.84
C PHE A 58 -2.72 1.94 -13.59
N PRO A 59 -2.88 2.05 -14.92
CA PRO A 59 -3.57 1.03 -15.73
C PRO A 59 -2.80 -0.30 -15.80
N ASP A 60 -1.54 -0.31 -15.37
CA ASP A 60 -0.72 -1.53 -15.25
C ASP A 60 -0.97 -2.32 -13.95
N GLU A 61 -1.82 -1.80 -13.05
CA GLU A 61 -2.22 -2.44 -11.78
C GLU A 61 -1.07 -2.68 -10.78
N ILE A 62 0.11 -2.10 -10.98
CA ILE A 62 1.26 -2.22 -10.08
C ILE A 62 1.21 -1.11 -9.02
N PHE A 63 0.52 -1.32 -7.91
CA PHE A 63 0.53 -0.36 -6.81
C PHE A 63 0.33 -1.08 -5.48
N SER A 64 0.48 -0.35 -4.38
CA SER A 64 0.15 -0.90 -3.06
C SER A 64 -0.68 0.13 -2.29
N ILE A 65 -1.72 -0.32 -1.60
CA ILE A 65 -2.51 0.53 -0.72
C ILE A 65 -2.23 0.02 0.69
N GLN A 66 -1.77 0.91 1.57
CA GLN A 66 -1.39 0.58 2.94
C GLN A 66 -2.15 1.49 3.91
N GLU A 67 -2.69 0.93 4.98
CA GLU A 67 -3.33 1.70 6.03
C GLU A 67 -2.28 2.35 6.94
N VAL A 68 -2.47 3.62 7.26
CA VAL A 68 -1.60 4.40 8.14
C VAL A 68 -2.04 4.17 9.59
N THR A 69 -1.55 3.10 10.17
CA THR A 69 -1.80 2.71 11.57
C THR A 69 -0.51 2.35 12.30
N ASP A 70 -0.48 2.55 13.61
CA ASP A 70 0.62 2.10 14.48
C ASP A 70 0.47 0.64 14.90
N GLU A 71 -0.68 0.03 14.60
CA GLU A 71 -0.86 -1.40 14.77
C GLU A 71 -0.06 -2.11 13.67
N PRO A 72 0.91 -2.98 14.02
CA PRO A 72 1.61 -3.76 13.01
C PRO A 72 0.59 -4.62 12.27
N ILE A 73 0.34 -4.32 10.99
CA ILE A 73 -0.36 -5.24 10.11
C ILE A 73 0.49 -6.49 10.04
N ASP A 74 0.02 -7.57 10.66
CA ASP A 74 0.65 -8.88 10.56
C ASP A 74 0.51 -9.35 9.10
N LEU A 75 1.54 -9.07 8.30
CA LEU A 75 1.64 -9.50 6.90
C LEU A 75 1.71 -11.03 6.76
N GLY A 76 1.69 -11.79 7.85
CA GLY A 76 1.82 -13.25 7.88
C GLY A 76 0.54 -14.04 7.57
N PHE A 77 -0.63 -13.41 7.47
CA PHE A 77 -1.91 -14.15 7.41
C PHE A 77 -2.77 -13.98 6.13
N TRP A 78 -2.23 -13.42 5.05
CA TRP A 78 -2.89 -13.46 3.73
C TRP A 78 -2.35 -14.57 2.81
N SER A 79 -1.61 -15.54 3.37
CA SER A 79 -1.34 -16.80 2.68
C SER A 79 -2.60 -17.68 2.71
N HIS A 80 -3.41 -17.61 1.65
CA HIS A 80 -4.28 -18.70 1.19
C HIS A 80 -5.10 -19.44 2.28
N VAL A 81 -6.29 -18.95 2.60
CA VAL A 81 -7.42 -19.85 2.94
C VAL A 81 -8.55 -19.57 1.95
N GLY A 82 -8.29 -20.00 0.73
CA GLY A 82 -9.28 -20.27 -0.29
C GLY A 82 -9.18 -21.74 -0.69
N HIS A 83 -9.37 -22.66 0.26
CA HIS A 83 -10.17 -23.88 0.08
C HIS A 83 -10.44 -24.59 1.41
#